data_AF-A0A537PWL7-F1
#
_entry.id   AF-A0A537PWL7-F1
#
_cell.length_a   1.000
_cell.length_b   1.000
_cell.length_c   1.000
_cell.angle_alpha   90.00
_cell.angle_beta   90.00
_cell.angle_gamma   90.00
#
_symmetry.space_group_name_H-M   'P 1'
#
loop_
_entity.id
_entity.type
_entity.pdbx_description
1 polymer ?
#
loop_
_entity_poly.entity_id
_entity_poly.type
_entity_poly.pdbx_seq_one_letter_code
_entity_poly.pdbx_strand_id
1 'polypeptide(L)'
;MSAVVRKALSSHMPTLRKLTERACNDPHRMRARKTEAEILVKMPSRAWLSCTAVSRLIGAPDDRKIRARLDRLMRDGKIERKREQGSHGPVYLFRRLA
;
A
#
# COMPACT_ATOMS: atom_id res chain seq x y z
N MET A 1 47.99 22.16 37.12
CA MET A 1 48.66 21.38 36.07
C MET A 1 47.74 20.25 35.64
N SER A 2 47.58 20.10 34.32
CA SER A 2 46.83 19.09 33.53
C SER A 2 46.99 17.65 34.05
N ALA A 3 46.05 16.72 33.86
CA ALA A 3 45.52 16.32 32.56
C ALA A 3 44.14 15.65 32.63
N VAL A 4 43.25 16.09 31.74
CA VAL A 4 41.99 15.41 31.40
C VAL A 4 42.29 14.31 30.38
N VAL A 5 42.19 13.05 30.80
CA VAL A 5 42.25 11.88 29.92
C VAL A 5 40.97 11.83 29.09
N ARG A 6 41.11 12.04 27.78
CA ARG A 6 40.03 11.91 26.81
C ARG A 6 39.65 10.43 26.68
N LYS A 7 38.51 10.04 27.26
CA LYS A 7 37.89 8.74 27.00
C LYS A 7 37.31 8.79 25.58
N ALA A 8 37.97 8.11 24.64
CA ALA A 8 37.46 7.93 23.29
C ALA A 8 36.10 7.22 23.37
N LEU A 9 35.02 7.98 23.13
CA LEU A 9 33.71 7.42 22.80
C LEU A 9 33.88 6.74 21.45
N SER A 10 34.10 5.42 21.46
CA SER A 10 33.93 4.61 20.26
C SER A 10 32.48 4.80 19.82
N SER A 11 32.26 5.66 18.83
CA SER A 11 30.98 5.84 18.18
C SER A 11 30.68 4.55 17.42
N HIS A 12 30.13 3.56 18.12
CA HIS A 12 29.53 2.40 17.49
C HIS A 12 28.21 2.87 16.87
N MET A 13 28.31 3.57 15.73
CA MET A 13 27.18 3.84 14.87
C MET A 13 26.58 2.48 14.51
N PRO A 14 25.34 2.16 14.91
CA PRO A 14 24.68 0.98 14.39
C PRO A 14 24.42 1.27 12.91
N THR A 15 25.25 0.65 12.08
CA THR A 15 25.15 0.52 10.62
C THR A 15 23.73 0.80 10.11
N LEU A 16 23.50 2.03 9.66
CA LEU A 16 22.24 2.54 9.11
C LEU A 16 21.68 1.65 7.97
N ARG A 17 22.53 0.82 7.37
CA ARG A 17 22.23 -0.03 6.20
C ARG A 17 21.46 -1.31 6.50
N LYS A 18 21.37 -1.79 7.76
CA LYS A 18 20.68 -3.06 8.08
C LYS A 18 19.20 -2.92 8.44
N LEU A 19 18.70 -1.71 8.73
CA LEU A 19 17.29 -1.49 9.07
C LEU A 19 16.38 -1.33 7.85
N THR A 20 16.93 -0.91 6.71
CA THR A 20 16.18 -0.69 5.47
C THR A 20 15.94 -1.96 4.65
N GLU A 21 16.84 -2.95 4.70
CA GLU A 21 16.67 -4.23 3.98
C GLU A 21 15.53 -5.09 4.55
N ARG A 22 15.36 -5.13 5.87
CA ARG A 22 14.32 -5.95 6.51
C ARG A 22 12.90 -5.43 6.26
N ALA A 23 12.73 -4.15 5.98
CA ALA A 23 11.42 -3.54 5.74
C ALA A 23 10.85 -3.82 4.32
N CYS A 24 11.70 -4.24 3.37
CA CYS A 24 11.30 -4.53 1.98
C CYS A 24 10.89 -5.99 1.76
N ASN A 25 11.44 -6.92 2.54
CA ASN A 25 11.26 -8.37 2.36
C ASN A 25 10.15 -8.98 3.22
N ASP A 26 9.35 -8.18 3.93
CA ASP A 26 8.19 -8.70 4.63
C ASP A 26 7.24 -9.36 3.60
N PRO A 27 7.03 -10.69 3.66
CA PRO A 27 6.27 -11.39 2.63
C PRO A 27 4.81 -10.91 2.55
N HIS A 28 4.25 -10.43 3.66
CA HIS A 28 2.89 -9.89 3.70
C HIS A 28 2.79 -8.53 3.01
N ARG A 29 3.79 -7.65 3.19
CA ARG A 29 3.88 -6.37 2.47
C ARG A 29 4.11 -6.57 0.98
N MET A 30 4.93 -7.54 0.58
CA MET A 30 5.10 -7.88 -0.84
C MET A 30 3.81 -8.40 -1.45
N ARG A 31 3.12 -9.34 -0.80
CA ARG A 31 1.81 -9.84 -1.26
C ARG A 31 0.79 -8.70 -1.37
N ALA A 32 0.76 -7.81 -0.39
CA ALA A 32 -0.10 -6.63 -0.43
C ALA A 32 0.16 -5.72 -1.63
N ARG A 33 1.44 -5.43 -1.93
CA ARG A 33 1.83 -4.65 -3.12
C ARG A 33 1.48 -5.36 -4.42
N LYS A 34 1.65 -6.68 -4.48
CA LYS A 34 1.24 -7.50 -5.65
C LYS A 34 -0.26 -7.36 -5.90
N THR A 35 -1.09 -7.49 -4.87
CA THR A 35 -2.54 -7.30 -4.99
C THR A 35 -2.90 -5.88 -5.41
N GLU A 36 -2.27 -4.86 -4.83
CA GLU A 36 -2.47 -3.46 -5.24
C GLU A 36 -2.12 -3.26 -6.73
N ALA A 37 -1.01 -3.84 -7.20
CA ALA A 37 -0.62 -3.80 -8.60
C ALA A 37 -1.61 -4.55 -9.51
N GLU A 38 -2.07 -5.74 -9.10
CA GLU A 38 -3.07 -6.52 -9.84
C GLU A 38 -4.40 -5.76 -9.97
N ILE A 39 -4.83 -5.05 -8.92
CA ILE A 39 -6.01 -4.18 -8.98
C ILE A 39 -5.83 -3.12 -10.06
N LEU A 40 -4.70 -2.41 -10.08
CA LEU A 40 -4.43 -1.35 -11.04
C LEU A 40 -4.30 -1.86 -12.48
N VAL A 41 -3.76 -3.08 -12.66
CA VAL A 41 -3.59 -3.69 -13.99
C VAL A 41 -4.92 -4.22 -14.53
N LYS A 42 -5.72 -4.89 -13.69
CA LYS A 42 -6.95 -5.55 -14.13
C LYS A 42 -8.15 -4.61 -14.14
N MET A 43 -8.19 -3.58 -13.29
CA MET A 43 -9.34 -2.66 -13.25
C MET A 43 -9.50 -1.94 -14.60
N PRO A 44 -10.68 -2.03 -15.22
CA PRO A 44 -10.98 -1.24 -16.40
C PRO A 44 -10.87 0.26 -16.09
N SER A 45 -10.15 0.98 -16.95
CA SER A 45 -10.09 2.43 -16.88
C SER A 45 -11.47 3.02 -17.13
N ARG A 46 -11.85 4.06 -16.37
CA ARG A 46 -13.12 4.81 -16.54
C ARG A 46 -14.41 4.05 -16.21
N ALA A 47 -14.34 2.86 -15.62
CA ALA A 47 -15.51 2.15 -15.11
C ALA A 47 -15.59 2.18 -13.58
N TRP A 48 -16.79 2.45 -13.05
CA TRP A 48 -17.07 2.37 -11.62
C TRP A 48 -17.35 0.92 -11.21
N LEU A 49 -16.57 0.40 -10.26
CA LEU A 49 -16.70 -0.97 -9.77
C LEU A 49 -16.94 -1.00 -8.26
N SER A 50 -17.85 -1.87 -7.81
CA SER A 50 -17.99 -2.17 -6.39
C SER A 50 -16.80 -2.98 -5.88
N CYS A 51 -16.60 -3.00 -4.55
CA CYS A 51 -15.55 -3.80 -3.93
C CYS A 51 -15.64 -5.28 -4.33
N THR A 52 -16.84 -5.85 -4.36
CA THR A 52 -17.07 -7.25 -4.74
C THR A 52 -16.75 -7.50 -6.22
N ALA A 53 -17.05 -6.54 -7.11
CA ALA A 53 -16.67 -6.64 -8.51
C ALA A 53 -15.14 -6.64 -8.68
N VAL A 54 -14.42 -5.80 -7.95
CA VAL A 54 -12.94 -5.79 -7.94
C VAL A 54 -12.38 -7.11 -7.39
N SER A 55 -12.98 -7.63 -6.31
CA SER A 55 -12.59 -8.89 -5.69
C SER A 55 -12.65 -10.06 -6.67
N ARG A 56 -13.78 -10.17 -7.40
CA ARG A 56 -13.98 -11.16 -8.47
C ARG A 56 -13.00 -11.00 -9.62
N LEU A 57 -12.73 -9.76 -10.02
CA LEU A 57 -11.84 -9.44 -11.14
C LEU A 57 -10.40 -9.90 -10.90
N ILE A 58 -9.90 -9.72 -9.67
CA ILE A 58 -8.54 -10.13 -9.32
C ILE A 58 -8.47 -11.57 -8.77
N GLY A 59 -9.61 -12.21 -8.53
CA GLY A 59 -9.67 -13.58 -7.98
C GLY A 59 -9.32 -13.66 -6.49
N ALA A 60 -9.53 -12.57 -5.74
CA ALA A 60 -9.30 -12.54 -4.31
C ALA A 60 -10.58 -12.91 -3.55
N PRO A 61 -10.54 -13.84 -2.58
CA PRO A 61 -11.75 -14.24 -1.84
C PRO A 61 -12.09 -13.31 -0.66
N ASP A 62 -11.21 -12.39 -0.28
CA ASP A 62 -11.35 -11.58 0.95
C ASP A 62 -11.73 -10.13 0.67
N ASP A 63 -13.03 -9.88 0.55
CA ASP A 63 -13.61 -8.55 0.29
C ASP A 63 -13.19 -7.50 1.34
N ARG A 64 -13.00 -7.89 2.61
CA ARG A 64 -12.58 -6.93 3.67
C ARG A 64 -11.16 -6.43 3.40
N LYS A 65 -10.26 -7.32 3.01
CA LYS A 65 -8.90 -6.94 2.61
C LYS A 65 -8.93 -6.09 1.35
N ILE A 66 -9.73 -6.45 0.34
CA ILE A 66 -9.84 -5.66 -0.90
C ILE A 66 -10.33 -4.24 -0.62
N ARG A 67 -11.34 -4.07 0.24
CA ARG A 67 -11.80 -2.74 0.64
C ARG A 67 -10.71 -1.90 1.29
N ALA A 68 -9.95 -2.47 2.22
CA ALA A 68 -8.83 -1.76 2.84
C ALA A 68 -7.75 -1.36 1.82
N ARG A 69 -7.52 -2.17 0.78
CA ARG A 69 -6.58 -1.87 -0.31
C ARG A 69 -7.11 -0.77 -1.23
N LEU A 70 -8.38 -0.82 -1.59
CA LEU A 70 -9.02 0.22 -2.40
C LEU A 70 -9.01 1.56 -1.66
N ASP A 71 -9.34 1.58 -0.37
CA ASP A 71 -9.27 2.80 0.43
C ASP A 71 -7.84 3.37 0.50
N ARG A 72 -6.81 2.52 0.50
CA ARG A 72 -5.41 2.96 0.41
C ARG A 72 -5.07 3.52 -0.97
N LEU A 73 -5.45 2.85 -2.06
CA LEU A 73 -5.23 3.34 -3.42
C LEU A 73 -5.96 4.67 -3.67
N MET A 74 -7.11 4.87 -3.03
CA MET A 74 -7.84 6.13 -3.06
C MET A 74 -7.07 7.24 -2.32
N ARG A 75 -6.52 6.95 -1.13
CA ARG A 75 -5.66 7.90 -0.40
C ARG A 75 -4.40 8.25 -1.18
N ASP A 76 -3.84 7.29 -1.91
CA ASP A 76 -2.69 7.51 -2.82
C ASP A 76 -3.07 8.30 -4.09
N GLY A 77 -4.34 8.62 -4.31
CA GLY A 77 -4.83 9.33 -5.50
C GLY A 77 -4.82 8.51 -6.78
N LYS A 78 -4.66 7.17 -6.70
CA LYS A 78 -4.60 6.28 -7.86
C LYS A 78 -5.99 5.88 -8.37
N ILE A 79 -6.99 5.89 -7.49
CA ILE A 79 -8.38 5.61 -7.82
C ILE A 79 -9.29 6.65 -7.18
N GLU A 80 -10.44 6.90 -7.80
CA GLU A 80 -11.49 7.72 -7.23
C GLU A 80 -12.53 6.84 -6.52
N ARG A 81 -13.23 7.39 -5.54
CA ARG A 81 -14.31 6.70 -4.81
C ARG A 81 -15.57 7.55 -4.85
N LYS A 82 -16.70 6.91 -5.12
CA LYS A 82 -18.04 7.50 -5.04
C LYS A 82 -18.93 6.59 -4.21
N ARG A 83 -19.95 7.15 -3.55
CA ARG A 83 -21.08 6.36 -3.04
C ARG A 83 -22.12 6.26 -4.15
N GLU A 84 -22.48 5.05 -4.52
CA GLU A 84 -23.58 4.85 -5.46
C GLU A 84 -24.88 5.37 -4.82
N GLN A 85 -25.73 6.01 -5.62
CA GLN A 85 -27.02 6.52 -5.16
C GLN A 85 -27.97 5.31 -5.13
N GLY A 86 -28.24 4.80 -3.93
CA GLY A 86 -28.91 3.51 -3.72
C GLY A 86 -28.04 2.58 -2.88
N SER A 87 -28.66 1.65 -2.18
CA SER A 87 -28.13 0.87 -1.04
C SER A 87 -26.90 -0.02 -1.33
N HIS A 88 -26.28 0.09 -2.50
CA HIS A 88 -25.24 -0.81 -3.02
C HIS A 88 -23.81 -0.49 -2.55
N GLY A 89 -23.62 0.60 -1.80
CA GLY A 89 -22.36 0.89 -1.11
C GLY A 89 -21.33 1.68 -1.94
N PRO A 90 -20.05 1.68 -1.55
CA PRO A 90 -19.02 2.43 -2.25
C PRO A 90 -18.59 1.76 -3.56
N VAL A 91 -18.42 2.58 -4.60
CA VAL A 91 -17.85 2.22 -5.89
C VAL A 91 -16.54 2.98 -6.12
N TYR A 92 -15.64 2.35 -6.88
CA TYR A 92 -14.28 2.79 -7.10
C TYR A 92 -13.99 2.88 -8.60
N LEU A 93 -13.30 3.94 -9.01
CA LEU A 93 -12.97 4.22 -10.40
C LEU A 93 -11.45 4.29 -10.56
N PHE A 94 -10.89 3.49 -11.46
CA PHE A 94 -9.50 3.70 -11.86
C PHE A 94 -9.42 4.76 -12.96
N ARG A 95 -8.80 5.89 -12.62
CA ARG A 95 -8.46 6.94 -13.57
C ARG A 95 -6.98 6.85 -13.88
N ARG A 96 -6.66 6.26 -15.03
CA ARG A 96 -5.31 6.32 -15.58
C ARG A 96 -5.02 7.79 -15.86
N LEU A 97 -4.22 8.44 -15.01
CA LEU A 97 -3.63 9.73 -15.33
C LEU A 97 -2.76 9.48 -16.56
N ALA A 98 -3.19 10.06 -17.69
CA ALA A 98 -2.48 9.99 -18.95
C ALA A 98 -1.19 10.80 -18.85
#